data_AF-A0A9R1KGA6-F1
#
_entry.id   AF-A0A9R1KGA6-F1
#
_cell.length_a   1.000
_cell.length_b   1.000
_cell.length_c   1.000
_cell.angle_alpha   90.00
_cell.angle_beta   90.00
_cell.angle_gamma   90.00
#
_symmetry.space_group_name_H-M   'P 1'
#
loop_
_entity.id
_entity.type
_entity.pdbx_description
1 polymer ?
#
loop_
_entity_poly.entity_id
_entity_poly.type
_entity_poly.pdbx_seq_one_letter_code
_entity_poly.pdbx_strand_id
1 'polypeptide(L)'
;MGLVCSAPKVYKPAAEVDLGPDSDEHYISPNVKAPRVAGLPVKMFAWVLETPVLGPLLLYVLKKDNLVNKLVSDADIPEPPLFTPTHTWQDIPEQNVSLAKPGWSPAARAQEAIDCLPDLADPSSPGFRRWKIRDFAKAYSSGEITPVMVARRFLAAVEECSGPDLNMALFISYDPEDIVRQAEESTLRYQQGAPLSAMDGVLVAVKDEIDCLPYQTTGSVRMPAALCGVVGFKPTAGRLSNSGLLPLNWTVGVPGILAATVEDALIAYAAMVDQSRPAHSQPQLNLPMLTSTHCMPNIRLARYGKWFNDSSDNIRGCCDKALQILRAHYGWETVDVTVPEVEEMRLAHYVTMGAECSASLAAKYLEKLDKSEIGWDVRIALSAYGSFSSRAYLNAQRIRNRQMYFHNKIFETADAIVTPMTGVTAYALQDDALRTGELDYINAAAISRYSIAGNFLGLPAITVTVGYDRGGLPVGLQFIGRPWAEATLLHLAYAMQEACSKSCRKPMVSFDLLSKKE
;
A
#
# COMPACT_ATOMS: atom_id res chain seq x y z
N MET A 1 -15.43 33.62 22.02
CA MET A 1 -15.50 32.94 20.70
C MET A 1 -15.58 31.44 20.99
N GLY A 2 -16.74 30.81 21.21
CA GLY A 2 -17.99 30.93 20.48
C GLY A 2 -18.28 29.54 19.90
N LEU A 3 -19.07 28.72 20.61
CA LEU A 3 -19.35 27.30 20.31
C LEU A 3 -20.11 27.05 18.99
N VAL A 4 -20.32 28.10 18.19
CA VAL A 4 -21.08 28.13 16.94
C VAL A 4 -20.52 27.14 15.92
N CYS A 5 -21.39 26.44 15.21
CA CYS A 5 -21.03 25.56 14.10
C CYS A 5 -20.37 26.37 12.99
N SER A 6 -19.29 25.86 12.39
CA SER A 6 -18.86 26.33 11.08
C SER A 6 -19.97 26.00 10.07
N ALA A 7 -20.35 26.95 9.22
CA ALA A 7 -21.29 26.66 8.14
C ALA A 7 -20.79 25.45 7.31
N PRO A 8 -21.67 24.47 7.01
CA PRO A 8 -21.29 23.30 6.25
C PRO A 8 -20.84 23.68 4.84
N LYS A 9 -19.96 22.88 4.23
CA LYS A 9 -19.61 23.06 2.82
C LYS A 9 -20.79 22.61 1.95
N VAL A 10 -21.17 23.45 1.00
CA VAL A 10 -22.11 23.14 -0.09
C VAL A 10 -21.27 22.90 -1.33
N TYR A 11 -21.44 21.75 -1.96
CA TYR A 11 -20.64 21.33 -3.11
C TYR A 11 -21.40 21.59 -4.41
N LYS A 12 -20.72 22.19 -5.41
CA LYS A 12 -21.20 22.18 -6.80
C LYS A 12 -21.20 20.72 -7.32
N PRO A 13 -22.09 20.32 -8.24
CA PRO A 13 -22.00 19.02 -8.91
C PRO A 13 -20.60 18.73 -9.45
N ALA A 14 -20.11 17.51 -9.30
CA ALA A 14 -18.74 17.14 -9.69
C ALA A 14 -18.44 17.39 -11.19
N ALA A 15 -19.47 17.35 -12.04
CA ALA A 15 -19.36 17.67 -13.46
C ALA A 15 -19.15 19.16 -13.77
N GLU A 16 -19.31 20.06 -12.79
CA GLU A 16 -19.11 21.51 -12.92
C GLU A 16 -17.75 21.99 -12.36
N VAL A 17 -16.93 21.07 -11.82
CA VAL A 17 -15.62 21.38 -11.23
C VAL A 17 -14.55 21.25 -12.31
N ASP A 18 -13.75 22.31 -12.49
CA ASP A 18 -12.61 22.26 -13.40
C ASP A 18 -11.44 21.46 -12.78
N LEU A 19 -10.85 20.59 -13.60
CA LEU A 19 -9.71 19.74 -13.24
C LEU A 19 -8.43 20.14 -14.00
N GLY A 20 -8.49 21.21 -14.80
CA GLY A 20 -7.33 21.79 -15.46
C GLY A 20 -6.28 22.36 -14.51
N PRO A 21 -5.12 22.77 -15.04
CA PRO A 21 -4.04 23.38 -14.26
C PRO A 21 -4.43 24.74 -13.66
N ASP A 22 -5.34 25.47 -14.31
CA ASP A 22 -5.80 26.81 -13.94
C ASP A 22 -7.07 26.83 -13.06
N SER A 23 -7.49 25.66 -12.57
CA SER A 23 -8.70 25.49 -11.73
C SER A 23 -8.71 26.37 -10.47
N ASP A 24 -9.88 26.91 -10.13
CA ASP A 24 -10.11 27.73 -8.94
C ASP A 24 -10.11 26.91 -7.63
N GLU A 25 -10.08 25.59 -7.72
CA GLU A 25 -10.12 24.69 -6.56
C GLU A 25 -8.90 24.86 -5.62
N HIS A 26 -9.22 25.01 -4.34
CA HIS A 26 -8.25 25.27 -3.29
C HIS A 26 -7.77 23.97 -2.64
N TYR A 27 -6.45 23.75 -2.68
CA TYR A 27 -5.84 22.64 -1.95
C TYR A 27 -5.85 22.93 -0.44
N ILE A 28 -6.56 22.10 0.32
CA ILE A 28 -6.54 22.10 1.78
C ILE A 28 -5.47 21.11 2.22
N SER A 29 -4.34 21.60 2.74
CA SER A 29 -3.33 20.72 3.35
C SER A 29 -3.86 20.13 4.66
N PRO A 30 -3.76 18.79 4.86
CA PRO A 30 -4.09 18.14 6.13
C PRO A 30 -3.35 18.76 7.33
N ASN A 31 -4.08 19.52 8.14
CA ASN A 31 -3.61 20.09 9.40
C ASN A 31 -4.30 19.38 10.57
N VAL A 32 -3.84 18.17 10.87
CA VAL A 32 -4.46 17.31 11.88
C VAL A 32 -4.20 17.84 13.28
N LYS A 33 -5.29 18.11 14.01
CA LYS A 33 -5.28 18.57 15.39
C LYS A 33 -5.57 17.41 16.32
N ALA A 34 -4.51 16.79 16.81
CA ALA A 34 -4.55 15.78 17.86
C ALA A 34 -3.33 15.96 18.77
N PRO A 35 -3.44 15.68 20.08
CA PRO A 35 -2.27 15.68 20.95
C PRO A 35 -1.41 14.45 20.64
N ARG A 36 -0.08 14.61 20.56
CA ARG A 36 0.82 13.44 20.63
C ARG A 36 0.89 12.96 22.07
N VAL A 37 0.45 11.74 22.35
CA VAL A 37 0.47 11.16 23.71
C VAL A 37 0.96 9.72 23.72
N ALA A 38 1.80 9.39 24.69
CA ALA A 38 2.27 8.05 25.02
C ALA A 38 2.34 7.88 26.55
N GLY A 39 2.81 6.75 27.06
CA GLY A 39 3.01 6.51 28.49
C GLY A 39 1.71 6.54 29.32
N LEU A 40 1.67 7.33 30.40
CA LEU A 40 0.46 7.54 31.20
C LEU A 40 -0.58 8.45 30.51
N PRO A 41 -0.21 9.57 29.85
CA PRO A 41 -1.13 10.41 29.09
C PRO A 41 -2.03 9.67 28.09
N VAL A 42 -1.53 8.69 27.33
CA VAL A 42 -2.37 7.94 26.36
C VAL A 42 -3.45 7.12 27.06
N LYS A 43 -3.17 6.55 28.24
CA LYS A 43 -4.15 5.81 29.06
C LYS A 43 -5.24 6.75 29.59
N MET A 44 -4.84 7.91 30.11
CA MET A 44 -5.79 8.93 30.58
C MET A 44 -6.69 9.42 29.44
N PHE A 45 -6.14 9.63 28.24
CA PHE A 45 -6.89 10.05 27.07
C PHE A 45 -7.90 8.98 26.62
N ALA A 46 -7.50 7.70 26.58
CA ALA A 46 -8.38 6.57 26.32
C ALA A 46 -9.54 6.50 27.33
N TRP A 47 -9.25 6.57 28.64
CA TRP A 47 -10.28 6.54 29.68
C TRP A 47 -11.28 7.69 29.56
N VAL A 48 -10.82 8.91 29.25
CA VAL A 48 -11.71 10.06 29.02
C VAL A 48 -12.63 9.82 27.82
N LEU A 49 -12.10 9.30 26.71
CA LEU A 49 -12.86 8.95 25.51
C LEU A 49 -13.90 7.85 25.74
N GLU A 50 -13.62 6.92 26.67
CA GLU A 50 -14.53 5.83 27.04
C GLU A 50 -15.62 6.26 28.04
N THR A 51 -15.57 7.47 28.61
CA THR A 51 -16.63 7.94 29.51
C THR A 51 -17.91 8.32 28.74
N PRO A 52 -19.12 7.97 29.24
CA PRO A 52 -20.38 8.21 28.52
C PRO A 52 -20.72 9.68 28.20
N VAL A 53 -20.09 10.65 28.88
CA VAL A 53 -20.41 12.08 28.73
C VAL A 53 -19.23 12.87 28.15
N LEU A 54 -18.02 12.75 28.73
CA LEU A 54 -16.86 13.51 28.25
C LEU A 54 -16.33 12.94 26.93
N GLY A 55 -16.45 11.64 26.70
CA GLY A 55 -16.01 10.97 25.48
C GLY A 55 -16.71 11.50 24.23
N PRO A 56 -18.06 11.43 24.13
CA PRO A 56 -18.81 11.98 23.01
C PRO A 56 -18.56 13.49 22.78
N LEU A 57 -18.41 14.27 23.86
CA LEU A 57 -18.10 15.70 23.78
C LEU A 57 -16.72 15.95 23.19
N LEU A 58 -15.69 15.26 23.68
CA LEU A 58 -14.32 15.37 23.18
C LEU A 58 -14.22 14.89 21.72
N LEU A 59 -14.88 13.80 21.37
CA LEU A 59 -14.95 13.29 19.99
C LEU A 59 -15.65 14.28 19.05
N TYR A 60 -16.69 14.98 19.50
CA TYR A 60 -17.31 16.05 18.71
C TYR A 60 -16.33 17.22 18.48
N VAL A 61 -15.59 17.66 19.52
CA VAL A 61 -14.57 18.70 19.37
C VAL A 61 -13.47 18.27 18.40
N LEU A 62 -12.92 17.06 18.54
CA LEU A 62 -11.89 16.53 17.64
C LEU A 62 -12.37 16.46 16.19
N LYS A 63 -13.59 15.97 15.92
CA LYS A 63 -14.18 15.92 14.57
C LYS A 63 -14.46 17.31 13.99
N LYS A 64 -14.85 18.29 14.82
CA LYS A 64 -15.03 19.68 14.41
C LYS A 64 -13.68 20.33 14.04
N ASP A 65 -12.68 20.19 14.90
CA ASP A 65 -11.36 20.81 14.74
C ASP A 65 -10.56 20.23 13.58
N ASN A 66 -10.79 18.95 13.26
CA ASN A 66 -10.27 18.23 12.09
C ASN A 66 -11.23 18.24 10.88
N LEU A 67 -12.16 19.21 10.82
CA LEU A 67 -13.04 19.52 9.68
C LEU A 67 -14.03 18.42 9.23
N VAL A 68 -14.03 17.22 9.83
CA VAL A 68 -14.95 16.10 9.53
C VAL A 68 -16.41 16.57 9.51
N ASN A 69 -16.81 17.39 10.48
CA ASN A 69 -18.15 17.98 10.52
C ASN A 69 -18.45 18.86 9.30
N LYS A 70 -17.60 19.87 9.06
CA LYS A 70 -17.78 20.88 8.01
C LYS A 70 -17.77 20.29 6.60
N LEU A 71 -16.84 19.36 6.36
CA LEU A 71 -16.53 18.84 5.02
C LEU A 71 -17.28 17.55 4.69
N VAL A 72 -17.63 16.73 5.68
CA VAL A 72 -18.26 15.41 5.47
C VAL A 72 -19.62 15.32 6.17
N SER A 73 -19.66 15.35 7.51
CA SER A 73 -20.85 14.96 8.29
C SER A 73 -22.07 15.86 8.08
N ASP A 74 -21.84 17.15 7.88
CA ASP A 74 -22.88 18.18 7.86
C ASP A 74 -23.00 18.84 6.48
N ALA A 75 -22.14 18.45 5.53
CA ALA A 75 -22.07 18.95 4.16
C ALA A 75 -23.33 18.65 3.32
N ASP A 76 -23.62 19.56 2.39
CA ASP A 76 -24.60 19.37 1.33
C ASP A 76 -23.90 18.95 0.04
N ILE A 77 -24.18 17.73 -0.41
CA ILE A 77 -23.45 17.04 -1.47
C ILE A 77 -24.47 16.49 -2.48
N PRO A 78 -24.48 16.96 -3.74
CA PRO A 78 -25.53 16.65 -4.70
C PRO A 78 -25.45 15.22 -5.27
N GLU A 79 -24.29 14.57 -5.23
CA GLU A 79 -24.13 13.21 -5.77
C GLU A 79 -24.88 12.14 -4.95
N PRO A 80 -25.37 11.07 -5.59
CA PRO A 80 -25.81 9.88 -4.88
C PRO A 80 -24.61 9.14 -4.25
N PRO A 81 -24.83 8.39 -3.16
CA PRO A 81 -23.76 7.64 -2.49
C PRO A 81 -23.29 6.44 -3.32
N LEU A 82 -21.97 6.23 -3.37
CA LEU A 82 -21.33 5.05 -3.97
C LEU A 82 -20.65 4.21 -2.86
N PHE A 83 -21.27 3.10 -2.50
CA PHE A 83 -20.87 2.29 -1.33
C PHE A 83 -19.65 1.38 -1.55
N THR A 84 -19.28 1.11 -2.79
CA THR A 84 -18.12 0.29 -3.15
C THR A 84 -17.38 0.93 -4.33
N PRO A 85 -16.06 0.75 -4.46
CA PRO A 85 -15.31 1.23 -5.63
C PRO A 85 -15.58 0.32 -6.84
N THR A 86 -16.80 0.37 -7.38
CA THR A 86 -17.16 -0.37 -8.60
C THR A 86 -16.65 0.35 -9.83
N HIS A 87 -15.62 -0.22 -10.45
CA HIS A 87 -15.11 0.25 -11.74
C HIS A 87 -15.78 -0.51 -12.88
N THR A 88 -16.58 0.19 -13.67
CA THR A 88 -16.92 -0.28 -15.02
C THR A 88 -15.64 -0.43 -15.82
N TRP A 89 -15.47 -1.56 -16.50
CA TRP A 89 -14.34 -1.80 -17.39
C TRP A 89 -14.84 -1.97 -18.82
N GLN A 90 -14.02 -1.53 -19.75
CA GLN A 90 -14.07 -1.88 -21.17
C GLN A 90 -12.70 -2.50 -21.49
N ASP A 91 -12.61 -3.36 -22.50
CA ASP A 91 -11.31 -3.87 -22.97
C ASP A 91 -10.52 -2.73 -23.64
N ILE A 92 -9.91 -1.88 -22.81
CA ILE A 92 -8.89 -0.91 -23.23
C ILE A 92 -7.59 -1.70 -23.33
N PRO A 93 -7.02 -1.91 -24.54
CA PRO A 93 -5.82 -2.72 -24.67
C PRO A 93 -4.63 -2.05 -23.97
N GLU A 94 -4.06 -2.72 -22.98
CA GLU A 94 -2.76 -2.32 -22.43
C GLU A 94 -1.65 -2.60 -23.44
N GLN A 95 -0.64 -1.74 -23.48
CA GLN A 95 0.44 -1.85 -24.47
C GLN A 95 1.46 -2.91 -24.03
N ASN A 96 1.91 -3.73 -24.98
CA ASN A 96 2.99 -4.70 -24.79
C ASN A 96 2.78 -5.66 -23.60
N VAL A 97 1.62 -6.33 -23.58
CA VAL A 97 1.25 -7.31 -22.54
C VAL A 97 1.10 -8.72 -23.11
N SER A 98 1.42 -9.74 -22.31
CA SER A 98 0.94 -11.10 -22.51
C SER A 98 -0.43 -11.28 -21.86
N LEU A 99 -1.30 -12.05 -22.51
CA LEU A 99 -2.66 -12.34 -22.05
C LEU A 99 -2.68 -13.72 -21.37
N ALA A 100 -2.76 -13.74 -20.03
CA ALA A 100 -2.87 -14.99 -19.30
C ALA A 100 -4.20 -15.69 -19.64
N LYS A 101 -4.15 -16.98 -19.97
CA LYS A 101 -5.35 -17.72 -20.40
C LYS A 101 -6.25 -18.06 -19.19
N PRO A 102 -7.59 -18.08 -19.35
CA PRO A 102 -8.49 -18.51 -18.29
C PRO A 102 -8.21 -19.94 -17.82
N GLY A 103 -8.26 -20.17 -16.50
CA GLY A 103 -8.11 -21.50 -15.92
C GLY A 103 -6.66 -21.97 -15.75
N TRP A 104 -5.67 -21.12 -16.05
CA TRP A 104 -4.27 -21.40 -15.71
C TRP A 104 -4.06 -21.49 -14.20
N SER A 105 -3.26 -22.47 -13.77
CA SER A 105 -2.87 -22.64 -12.37
C SER A 105 -2.00 -21.45 -11.90
N PRO A 106 -1.92 -21.18 -10.57
CA PRO A 106 -1.01 -20.17 -10.03
C PRO A 106 0.44 -20.34 -10.51
N ALA A 107 0.92 -21.58 -10.59
CA ALA A 107 2.25 -21.91 -11.09
C ALA A 107 2.43 -21.57 -12.59
N ALA A 108 1.44 -21.85 -13.43
CA ALA A 108 1.49 -21.51 -14.86
C ALA A 108 1.49 -19.99 -15.08
N ARG A 109 0.72 -19.23 -14.28
CA ARG A 109 0.72 -17.76 -14.34
C ARG A 109 2.03 -17.16 -13.82
N ALA A 110 2.61 -17.72 -12.76
CA ALA A 110 3.93 -17.35 -12.27
C ALA A 110 5.03 -17.63 -13.31
N GLN A 111 4.92 -18.71 -14.08
CA GLN A 111 5.83 -19.00 -15.19
C GLN A 111 5.67 -18.01 -16.35
N GLU A 112 4.45 -17.73 -16.80
CA GLU A 112 4.22 -16.69 -17.84
C GLU A 112 4.79 -15.33 -17.39
N ALA A 113 4.61 -14.97 -16.13
CA ALA A 113 5.19 -13.75 -15.55
C ALA A 113 6.72 -13.74 -15.58
N ILE A 114 7.39 -14.90 -15.51
CA ILE A 114 8.84 -15.04 -15.66
C ILE A 114 9.25 -14.93 -17.13
N ASP A 115 8.47 -15.51 -18.04
CA ASP A 115 8.70 -15.46 -19.48
C ASP A 115 8.51 -14.03 -20.03
N CYS A 116 7.77 -13.18 -19.31
CA CYS A 116 7.66 -11.74 -19.55
C CYS A 116 8.88 -10.91 -19.09
N LEU A 117 9.82 -11.48 -18.31
CA LEU A 117 10.97 -10.76 -17.74
C LEU A 117 12.22 -10.85 -18.65
N PRO A 118 13.15 -9.87 -18.57
CA PRO A 118 14.46 -10.00 -19.22
C PRO A 118 15.32 -11.06 -18.53
N ASP A 119 16.43 -11.44 -19.15
CA ASP A 119 17.39 -12.39 -18.57
C ASP A 119 18.00 -11.90 -17.24
N LEU A 120 18.39 -12.86 -16.39
CA LEU A 120 19.06 -12.56 -15.13
C LEU A 120 20.43 -11.91 -15.37
N ALA A 121 20.57 -10.65 -14.94
CA ALA A 121 21.84 -9.92 -14.97
C ALA A 121 22.94 -10.61 -14.14
N ASP A 122 24.18 -10.54 -14.64
CA ASP A 122 25.36 -11.16 -14.03
C ASP A 122 25.55 -10.73 -12.55
N PRO A 123 25.60 -11.69 -11.61
CA PRO A 123 25.95 -11.45 -10.20
C PRO A 123 27.27 -10.70 -9.97
N SER A 124 28.21 -10.69 -10.93
CA SER A 124 29.50 -10.00 -10.81
C SER A 124 29.41 -8.46 -10.83
N SER A 125 28.25 -7.91 -11.17
CA SER A 125 28.04 -6.46 -11.33
C SER A 125 28.32 -5.66 -10.04
N PRO A 126 29.10 -4.56 -10.09
CA PRO A 126 29.47 -3.80 -8.90
C PRO A 126 28.30 -2.98 -8.35
N GLY A 127 27.97 -3.20 -7.07
CA GLY A 127 26.94 -2.47 -6.34
C GLY A 127 26.17 -3.37 -5.36
N PHE A 128 25.33 -2.78 -4.51
CA PHE A 128 24.37 -3.58 -3.75
C PHE A 128 23.17 -3.91 -4.65
N ARG A 129 22.77 -5.19 -4.68
CA ARG A 129 21.54 -5.66 -5.29
C ARG A 129 20.77 -6.53 -4.30
N ARG A 130 19.45 -6.55 -4.43
CA ARG A 130 18.60 -7.52 -3.73
C ARG A 130 18.53 -8.81 -4.57
N TRP A 131 18.46 -9.97 -3.90
CA TRP A 131 18.20 -11.24 -4.58
C TRP A 131 16.76 -11.30 -5.08
N LYS A 132 16.58 -11.80 -6.30
CA LYS A 132 15.27 -12.01 -6.94
C LYS A 132 14.83 -13.47 -6.76
N ILE A 133 13.53 -13.74 -6.88
CA ILE A 133 12.94 -15.10 -6.90
C ILE A 133 13.69 -16.04 -7.86
N ARG A 134 14.04 -15.53 -9.05
CA ARG A 134 14.78 -16.28 -10.06
C ARG A 134 16.24 -16.56 -9.69
N ASP A 135 16.88 -15.75 -8.82
CA ASP A 135 18.21 -16.07 -8.28
C ASP A 135 18.13 -17.29 -7.34
N PHE A 136 17.11 -17.34 -6.46
CA PHE A 136 16.86 -18.51 -5.60
C PHE A 136 16.58 -19.77 -6.43
N ALA A 137 15.65 -19.72 -7.38
CA ALA A 137 15.34 -20.86 -8.26
C ALA A 137 16.57 -21.36 -9.04
N LYS A 138 17.43 -20.45 -9.52
CA LYS A 138 18.70 -20.80 -10.18
C LYS A 138 19.70 -21.45 -9.23
N ALA A 139 19.82 -20.95 -8.00
CA ALA A 139 20.69 -21.50 -6.97
C ALA A 139 20.24 -22.92 -6.56
N TYR A 140 18.94 -23.12 -6.33
CA TYR A 140 18.34 -24.42 -6.02
C TYR A 140 18.52 -25.44 -7.15
N SER A 141 18.33 -25.01 -8.40
CA SER A 141 18.52 -25.87 -9.58
C SER A 141 19.97 -26.30 -9.81
N SER A 142 20.95 -25.59 -9.23
CA SER A 142 22.37 -25.98 -9.30
C SER A 142 22.77 -27.03 -8.24
N GLY A 143 21.96 -27.22 -7.20
CA GLY A 143 22.26 -28.06 -6.05
C GLY A 143 23.30 -27.50 -5.07
N GLU A 144 23.97 -26.37 -5.39
CA GLU A 144 24.97 -25.73 -4.51
C GLU A 144 24.35 -25.12 -3.25
N ILE A 145 23.14 -24.58 -3.38
CA ILE A 145 22.32 -24.08 -2.27
C ILE A 145 20.98 -24.82 -2.35
N THR A 146 20.43 -25.22 -1.21
CA THR A 146 19.11 -25.88 -1.13
C THR A 146 18.09 -24.98 -0.41
N PRO A 147 16.77 -25.20 -0.64
CA PRO A 147 15.73 -24.58 0.18
C PRO A 147 15.94 -24.80 1.68
N VAL A 148 16.40 -25.98 2.13
CA VAL A 148 16.73 -26.25 3.55
C VAL A 148 17.84 -25.34 4.07
N MET A 149 18.91 -25.12 3.31
CA MET A 149 19.99 -24.21 3.70
C MET A 149 19.48 -22.78 3.85
N VAL A 150 18.63 -22.32 2.91
CA VAL A 150 18.01 -20.99 2.97
C VAL A 150 17.06 -20.86 4.17
N ALA A 151 16.23 -21.87 4.44
CA ALA A 151 15.32 -21.90 5.58
C ALA A 151 16.06 -21.83 6.93
N ARG A 152 17.17 -22.58 7.09
CA ARG A 152 17.99 -22.53 8.32
C ARG A 152 18.67 -21.18 8.51
N ARG A 153 19.19 -20.57 7.42
CA ARG A 153 19.75 -19.20 7.44
C ARG A 153 18.69 -18.14 7.77
N PHE A 154 17.48 -18.30 7.26
CA PHE A 154 16.36 -17.43 7.57
C PHE A 154 15.97 -17.52 9.05
N LEU A 155 15.87 -18.73 9.62
CA LEU A 155 15.58 -18.92 11.04
C LEU A 155 16.67 -18.29 11.93
N ALA A 156 17.95 -18.46 11.59
CA ALA A 156 19.04 -17.78 12.30
C ALA A 156 18.95 -16.24 12.21
N ALA A 157 18.57 -15.70 11.05
CA ALA A 157 18.34 -14.26 10.89
C ALA A 157 17.13 -13.75 11.70
N VAL A 158 16.07 -14.54 11.85
CA VAL A 158 14.91 -14.23 12.71
C VAL A 158 15.32 -14.22 14.19
N GLU A 159 16.15 -15.18 14.61
CA GLU A 159 16.71 -15.23 15.97
C GLU A 159 17.62 -14.01 16.24
N GLU A 160 18.53 -13.66 15.33
CA GLU A 160 19.40 -12.48 15.45
C GLU A 160 18.59 -11.18 15.52
N CYS A 161 17.56 -11.02 14.67
CA CYS A 161 16.65 -9.87 14.72
C CYS A 161 15.91 -9.76 16.06
N SER A 162 15.50 -10.89 16.63
CA SER A 162 14.78 -10.96 17.90
C SER A 162 15.70 -10.81 19.12
N GLY A 163 17.01 -10.88 18.92
CA GLY A 163 18.03 -10.70 19.96
C GLY A 163 18.10 -9.28 20.52
N PRO A 164 18.78 -9.07 21.67
CA PRO A 164 18.77 -7.80 22.39
C PRO A 164 19.42 -6.63 21.63
N ASP A 165 20.34 -6.92 20.71
CA ASP A 165 21.07 -5.89 19.95
C ASP A 165 20.22 -5.25 18.85
N LEU A 166 19.28 -6.00 18.26
CA LEU A 166 18.40 -5.54 17.19
C LEU A 166 16.97 -5.27 17.68
N ASN A 167 16.46 -6.09 18.62
CA ASN A 167 15.14 -5.96 19.25
C ASN A 167 13.99 -5.77 18.23
N MET A 168 14.07 -6.47 17.10
CA MET A 168 13.11 -6.46 16.00
C MET A 168 12.31 -7.77 15.96
N ALA A 169 11.12 -7.74 16.57
CA ALA A 169 10.13 -8.81 16.46
C ALA A 169 9.47 -8.83 15.06
N LEU A 170 10.23 -9.23 14.03
CA LEU A 170 9.78 -9.28 12.63
C LEU A 170 8.60 -10.23 12.41
N PHE A 171 8.53 -11.30 13.21
CA PHE A 171 7.47 -12.31 13.17
C PHE A 171 6.90 -12.50 14.57
N ILE A 172 5.58 -12.39 14.71
CA ILE A 172 4.86 -12.64 15.97
C ILE A 172 4.35 -14.09 16.08
N SER A 173 4.36 -14.83 14.97
CA SER A 173 4.05 -16.27 14.91
C SER A 173 4.82 -16.89 13.75
N TYR A 174 5.51 -17.99 14.03
CA TYR A 174 6.20 -18.84 13.06
C TYR A 174 6.47 -20.22 13.69
N ASP A 175 6.61 -21.24 12.86
CA ASP A 175 6.93 -22.61 13.29
C ASP A 175 8.25 -23.06 12.62
N PRO A 176 9.36 -23.14 13.37
CA PRO A 176 10.65 -23.58 12.81
C PRO A 176 10.63 -24.99 12.24
N GLU A 177 9.86 -25.91 12.83
CA GLU A 177 9.78 -27.30 12.37
C GLU A 177 9.00 -27.38 11.06
N ASP A 178 7.87 -26.67 10.96
CA ASP A 178 7.07 -26.62 9.73
C ASP A 178 7.81 -25.91 8.58
N ILE A 179 8.51 -24.81 8.87
CA ILE A 179 9.36 -24.09 7.89
C ILE A 179 10.45 -25.02 7.34
N VAL A 180 11.12 -25.79 8.19
CA VAL A 180 12.14 -26.76 7.76
C VAL A 180 11.51 -27.91 6.99
N ARG A 181 10.37 -28.45 7.43
CA ARG A 181 9.63 -29.53 6.72
C ARG A 181 9.24 -29.11 5.30
N GLN A 182 8.65 -27.93 5.13
CA GLN A 182 8.31 -27.39 3.81
C GLN A 182 9.56 -27.22 2.91
N ALA A 183 10.68 -26.80 3.50
CA ALA A 183 11.94 -26.65 2.80
C ALA A 183 12.58 -28.00 2.42
N GLU A 184 12.43 -29.05 3.24
CA GLU A 184 12.86 -30.42 2.94
C GLU A 184 12.07 -30.99 1.76
N GLU A 185 10.74 -30.83 1.75
CA GLU A 185 9.87 -31.22 0.65
C GLU A 185 10.22 -30.50 -0.67
N SER A 186 10.53 -29.20 -0.60
CA SER A 186 11.00 -28.42 -1.75
C SER A 186 12.37 -28.90 -2.24
N THR A 187 13.30 -29.14 -1.31
CA THR A 187 14.65 -29.64 -1.63
C THR A 187 14.60 -30.99 -2.35
N LEU A 188 13.71 -31.89 -1.92
CA LEU A 188 13.49 -33.18 -2.59
C LEU A 188 12.97 -33.00 -4.03
N ARG A 189 12.05 -32.05 -4.26
CA ARG A 189 11.55 -31.74 -5.61
C ARG A 189 12.65 -31.22 -6.53
N TYR A 190 13.54 -30.35 -6.05
CA TYR A 190 14.72 -29.91 -6.82
C TYR A 190 15.70 -31.06 -7.09
N GLN A 191 15.99 -31.93 -6.11
CA GLN A 191 16.84 -33.11 -6.31
C GLN A 191 16.28 -34.09 -7.34
N GLN A 192 14.95 -34.17 -7.47
CA GLN A 192 14.26 -34.99 -8.46
C GLN A 192 14.12 -34.30 -9.84
N GLY A 193 14.56 -33.04 -9.99
CA GLY A 193 14.39 -32.26 -11.21
C GLY A 193 12.94 -31.86 -11.50
N ALA A 194 12.08 -31.83 -10.48
CA ALA A 194 10.64 -31.59 -10.59
C ALA A 194 10.12 -30.48 -9.62
N PRO A 195 10.72 -29.27 -9.61
CA PRO A 195 10.18 -28.14 -8.83
C PRO A 195 8.81 -27.70 -9.37
N LEU A 196 7.93 -27.22 -8.49
CA LEU A 196 6.55 -26.83 -8.83
C LEU A 196 6.49 -25.58 -9.73
N SER A 197 7.43 -24.66 -9.56
CA SER A 197 7.67 -23.44 -10.36
C SER A 197 8.94 -22.77 -9.80
N ALA A 198 9.35 -21.62 -10.34
CA ALA A 198 10.43 -20.82 -9.72
C ALA A 198 10.06 -20.22 -8.34
N MET A 199 8.80 -20.31 -7.90
CA MET A 199 8.38 -20.00 -6.52
C MET A 199 8.65 -21.15 -5.54
N ASP A 200 8.95 -22.36 -6.03
CA ASP A 200 9.20 -23.52 -5.16
C ASP A 200 10.47 -23.28 -4.33
N GLY A 201 10.35 -23.37 -3.00
CA GLY A 201 11.43 -23.11 -2.05
C GLY A 201 11.64 -21.63 -1.70
N VAL A 202 10.91 -20.70 -2.32
CA VAL A 202 10.98 -19.28 -1.97
C VAL A 202 10.22 -19.00 -0.68
N LEU A 203 10.88 -18.34 0.27
CA LEU A 203 10.27 -17.89 1.53
C LEU A 203 9.35 -16.68 1.28
N VAL A 204 8.10 -16.76 1.74
CA VAL A 204 7.12 -15.68 1.66
C VAL A 204 6.56 -15.39 3.06
N ALA A 205 6.68 -14.15 3.51
CA ALA A 205 6.11 -13.70 4.78
C ALA A 205 4.65 -13.23 4.60
N VAL A 206 3.84 -13.45 5.63
CA VAL A 206 2.42 -13.04 5.71
C VAL A 206 2.20 -12.56 7.18
N LYS A 207 1.63 -11.37 7.45
CA LYS A 207 1.59 -10.63 8.77
C LYS A 207 0.44 -10.84 9.85
N ASP A 208 -0.77 -10.24 9.74
CA ASP A 208 -1.76 -9.93 10.83
C ASP A 208 -3.30 -9.76 10.49
N GLU A 209 -3.74 -9.58 9.23
CA GLU A 209 -5.11 -9.20 8.76
C GLU A 209 -5.88 -10.22 7.80
N ILE A 210 -5.54 -11.53 7.72
CA ILE A 210 -6.11 -12.72 6.99
C ILE A 210 -6.08 -13.97 7.88
N ASP A 211 -6.78 -15.01 7.42
CA ASP A 211 -6.49 -16.43 7.60
C ASP A 211 -5.53 -17.01 6.51
N CYS A 212 -4.37 -17.51 6.93
CA CYS A 212 -3.76 -18.69 6.31
C CYS A 212 -4.19 -19.93 7.12
N LEU A 213 -4.20 -21.11 6.50
CA LEU A 213 -4.25 -22.37 7.27
C LEU A 213 -2.82 -22.87 7.40
N PRO A 214 -2.25 -23.00 8.63
CA PRO A 214 -2.87 -22.84 9.95
C PRO A 214 -2.71 -21.46 10.65
N TYR A 215 -2.02 -20.47 10.05
CA TYR A 215 -1.62 -19.21 10.72
C TYR A 215 -2.51 -17.99 10.37
N GLN A 216 -2.81 -17.11 11.33
CA GLN A 216 -3.47 -15.79 11.08
C GLN A 216 -2.39 -14.75 10.58
N THR A 217 -2.59 -13.94 9.49
CA THR A 217 -1.53 -13.30 8.62
C THR A 217 -1.90 -12.01 7.76
N THR A 218 -1.09 -11.28 6.95
CA THR A 218 -1.22 -9.97 6.12
C THR A 218 -1.41 -8.53 6.74
N GLY A 219 -1.36 -7.43 5.95
CA GLY A 219 -1.76 -6.06 6.34
C GLY A 219 -1.44 -4.90 5.35
N SER A 220 -1.38 -3.62 5.80
CA SER A 220 -1.05 -2.44 4.96
C SER A 220 0.27 -2.54 4.16
N VAL A 221 0.26 -2.10 2.87
CA VAL A 221 1.33 -2.40 1.90
C VAL A 221 2.26 -1.24 1.52
N ARG A 222 1.74 -0.17 0.88
CA ARG A 222 2.57 0.81 0.16
C ARG A 222 3.39 1.73 1.09
N MET A 223 2.83 2.12 2.24
CA MET A 223 3.52 3.00 3.20
C MET A 223 4.78 2.35 3.78
N PRO A 224 4.73 1.13 4.39
CA PRO A 224 5.95 0.47 4.86
C PRO A 224 6.92 0.16 3.72
N ALA A 225 6.44 -0.14 2.51
CA ALA A 225 7.32 -0.36 1.37
C ALA A 225 8.20 0.88 1.05
N ALA A 226 7.62 2.07 1.01
CA ALA A 226 8.36 3.31 0.80
C ALA A 226 9.34 3.64 1.94
N LEU A 227 8.96 3.37 3.20
CA LEU A 227 9.81 3.63 4.37
C LEU A 227 10.98 2.64 4.49
N CYS A 228 10.79 1.38 4.08
CA CYS A 228 11.80 0.32 4.10
C CYS A 228 12.59 0.21 2.77
N GLY A 229 12.27 1.03 1.78
CA GLY A 229 12.97 1.06 0.49
C GLY A 229 12.79 -0.20 -0.37
N VAL A 230 11.57 -0.75 -0.38
CA VAL A 230 11.16 -1.93 -1.16
C VAL A 230 9.96 -1.59 -2.06
N VAL A 231 9.57 -2.52 -2.93
CA VAL A 231 8.39 -2.35 -3.80
C VAL A 231 7.13 -2.66 -3.01
N GLY A 232 6.11 -1.80 -3.14
CA GLY A 232 4.79 -2.02 -2.57
C GLY A 232 3.72 -1.90 -3.65
N PHE A 233 3.08 -3.01 -4.01
CA PHE A 233 2.07 -3.08 -5.06
C PHE A 233 0.69 -3.40 -4.48
N LYS A 234 -0.28 -2.54 -4.75
CA LYS A 234 -1.69 -2.72 -4.39
C LYS A 234 -2.52 -2.76 -5.69
N PRO A 235 -2.95 -3.95 -6.15
CA PRO A 235 -3.83 -4.09 -7.32
C PRO A 235 -5.18 -3.39 -7.17
N THR A 236 -6.00 -3.41 -8.22
CA THR A 236 -7.38 -2.90 -8.21
C THR A 236 -8.22 -3.65 -7.19
N ALA A 237 -9.14 -2.96 -6.52
CA ALA A 237 -10.09 -3.60 -5.60
C ALA A 237 -10.84 -4.75 -6.30
N GLY A 238 -10.75 -5.96 -5.75
CA GLY A 238 -11.36 -7.17 -6.31
C GLY A 238 -10.51 -7.95 -7.32
N ARG A 239 -9.31 -7.49 -7.70
CA ARG A 239 -8.37 -8.26 -8.56
C ARG A 239 -7.75 -9.46 -7.84
N LEU A 240 -7.50 -9.30 -6.53
CA LEU A 240 -7.09 -10.37 -5.63
C LEU A 240 -8.29 -10.76 -4.76
N SER A 241 -8.31 -12.01 -4.28
CA SER A 241 -9.39 -12.47 -3.41
C SER A 241 -9.26 -11.88 -2.01
N ASN A 242 -10.38 -11.41 -1.46
CA ASN A 242 -10.50 -10.99 -0.06
C ASN A 242 -10.89 -12.16 0.87
N SER A 243 -10.91 -13.40 0.37
CA SER A 243 -11.23 -14.58 1.18
C SER A 243 -10.21 -14.76 2.31
N GLY A 244 -10.72 -14.99 3.52
CA GLY A 244 -9.93 -15.09 4.75
C GLY A 244 -9.55 -13.74 5.37
N LEU A 245 -9.70 -12.59 4.70
CA LEU A 245 -9.33 -11.30 5.31
C LEU A 245 -10.20 -11.00 6.53
N LEU A 246 -9.58 -10.47 7.60
CA LEU A 246 -10.33 -9.93 8.72
C LEU A 246 -11.27 -8.83 8.20
N PRO A 247 -12.52 -8.74 8.71
CA PRO A 247 -13.57 -7.92 8.13
C PRO A 247 -13.44 -6.43 8.49
N LEU A 248 -12.23 -5.87 8.48
CA LEU A 248 -11.90 -4.55 9.02
C LEU A 248 -12.35 -3.40 8.12
N ASN A 249 -12.31 -3.57 6.80
CA ASN A 249 -12.33 -2.45 5.86
C ASN A 249 -12.82 -2.88 4.46
N TRP A 250 -13.88 -3.67 4.39
CA TRP A 250 -14.45 -4.29 3.19
C TRP A 250 -14.43 -3.47 1.89
N THR A 251 -14.66 -2.16 1.95
CA THR A 251 -14.81 -1.32 0.75
C THR A 251 -13.56 -0.48 0.41
N VAL A 252 -12.51 -0.53 1.24
CA VAL A 252 -11.23 0.20 1.03
C VAL A 252 -9.98 -0.67 1.22
N GLY A 253 -10.12 -1.86 1.82
CA GLY A 253 -9.10 -2.87 1.99
C GLY A 253 -8.91 -3.71 0.74
N VAL A 254 -7.66 -3.84 0.31
CA VAL A 254 -7.25 -4.69 -0.81
C VAL A 254 -5.94 -5.35 -0.40
N PRO A 255 -5.81 -6.69 -0.48
CA PRO A 255 -4.54 -7.33 -0.23
C PRO A 255 -3.55 -6.91 -1.32
N GLY A 256 -2.26 -6.91 -1.00
CA GLY A 256 -1.21 -6.49 -1.91
C GLY A 256 0.12 -7.09 -1.51
N ILE A 257 1.15 -6.70 -2.26
CA ILE A 257 2.43 -7.39 -2.29
C ILE A 257 3.52 -6.41 -1.87
N LEU A 258 4.31 -6.79 -0.88
CA LEU A 258 5.62 -6.19 -0.66
C LEU A 258 6.66 -7.13 -1.25
N ALA A 259 7.60 -6.59 -2.03
CA ALA A 259 8.64 -7.38 -2.66
C ALA A 259 9.96 -6.61 -2.76
N ALA A 260 11.07 -7.35 -2.83
CA ALA A 260 12.39 -6.79 -2.99
C ALA A 260 12.55 -6.00 -4.30
N THR A 261 11.95 -6.50 -5.39
CA THR A 261 12.01 -5.92 -6.74
C THR A 261 10.64 -5.93 -7.42
N VAL A 262 10.48 -5.18 -8.51
CA VAL A 262 9.23 -5.12 -9.29
C VAL A 262 8.96 -6.46 -9.98
N GLU A 263 10.01 -7.15 -10.41
CA GLU A 263 9.94 -8.50 -10.97
C GLU A 263 9.37 -9.50 -9.96
N ASP A 264 9.82 -9.43 -8.71
CA ASP A 264 9.30 -10.30 -7.66
C ASP A 264 7.83 -9.99 -7.35
N ALA A 265 7.46 -8.70 -7.38
CA ALA A 265 6.07 -8.27 -7.23
C ALA A 265 5.17 -8.78 -8.38
N LEU A 266 5.67 -8.78 -9.63
CA LEU A 266 4.97 -9.32 -10.80
C LEU A 266 4.74 -10.83 -10.69
N ILE A 267 5.77 -11.61 -10.31
CA ILE A 267 5.65 -13.08 -10.16
C ILE A 267 4.64 -13.42 -9.06
N ALA A 268 4.75 -12.77 -7.89
CA ALA A 268 3.81 -12.97 -6.79
C ALA A 268 2.37 -12.56 -7.18
N TYR A 269 2.20 -11.42 -7.88
CA TYR A 269 0.91 -10.98 -8.41
C TYR A 269 0.27 -12.02 -9.32
N ALA A 270 1.01 -12.50 -10.34
CA ALA A 270 0.50 -13.48 -11.28
C ALA A 270 0.07 -14.78 -10.61
N ALA A 271 0.80 -15.24 -9.58
CA ALA A 271 0.39 -16.36 -8.74
C ALA A 271 -0.92 -16.06 -7.97
N MET A 272 -1.02 -14.91 -7.31
CA MET A 272 -2.11 -14.54 -6.40
C MET A 272 -3.45 -14.13 -7.06
N VAL A 273 -3.47 -13.77 -8.35
CA VAL A 273 -4.69 -13.30 -9.03
C VAL A 273 -5.84 -14.32 -8.96
N ASP A 274 -7.00 -13.83 -8.53
CA ASP A 274 -8.23 -14.61 -8.39
C ASP A 274 -8.92 -14.77 -9.74
N GLN A 275 -8.68 -15.88 -10.45
CA GLN A 275 -9.40 -16.23 -11.68
C GLN A 275 -10.72 -16.99 -11.45
N SER A 276 -11.19 -17.15 -10.20
CA SER A 276 -12.42 -17.90 -9.92
C SER A 276 -13.70 -17.11 -10.20
N ARG A 277 -13.60 -15.78 -10.24
CA ARG A 277 -14.74 -14.87 -10.45
C ARG A 277 -15.22 -14.89 -11.90
N PRO A 278 -16.53 -14.74 -12.17
CA PRO A 278 -17.06 -14.70 -13.54
C PRO A 278 -16.40 -13.63 -14.40
N ALA A 279 -16.16 -13.93 -15.68
CA ALA A 279 -15.46 -13.03 -16.61
C ALA A 279 -16.13 -11.65 -16.83
N HIS A 280 -17.41 -11.48 -16.50
CA HIS A 280 -18.06 -10.16 -16.54
C HIS A 280 -17.71 -9.27 -15.33
N SER A 281 -17.15 -9.84 -14.25
CA SER A 281 -16.87 -9.13 -13.00
C SER A 281 -15.46 -8.52 -12.91
N GLN A 282 -14.55 -8.89 -13.82
CA GLN A 282 -13.20 -8.35 -13.94
C GLN A 282 -12.67 -8.59 -15.37
N PRO A 283 -11.82 -7.71 -15.93
CA PRO A 283 -11.18 -7.96 -17.21
C PRO A 283 -10.13 -9.08 -17.11
N GLN A 284 -9.69 -9.57 -18.27
CA GLN A 284 -8.62 -10.55 -18.38
C GLN A 284 -7.34 -10.10 -17.66
N LEU A 285 -6.52 -11.06 -17.23
CA LEU A 285 -5.23 -10.78 -16.61
C LEU A 285 -4.18 -10.49 -17.71
N ASN A 286 -3.73 -9.24 -17.75
CA ASN A 286 -2.60 -8.79 -18.54
C ASN A 286 -1.32 -8.87 -17.69
N LEU A 287 -0.24 -9.40 -18.27
CA LEU A 287 1.10 -9.38 -17.67
C LEU A 287 2.00 -8.53 -18.57
N PRO A 288 2.72 -7.52 -18.03
CA PRO A 288 3.53 -6.64 -18.87
C PRO A 288 4.79 -7.36 -19.35
N MET A 289 5.10 -7.24 -20.64
CA MET A 289 6.39 -7.67 -21.17
C MET A 289 7.45 -6.65 -20.74
N LEU A 290 8.26 -7.01 -19.74
CA LEU A 290 9.31 -6.19 -19.13
C LEU A 290 10.69 -6.43 -19.75
N THR A 291 10.77 -7.20 -20.84
CA THR A 291 12.02 -7.47 -21.60
C THR A 291 12.73 -6.22 -22.12
N SER A 292 12.05 -5.06 -22.16
CA SER A 292 12.63 -3.74 -22.39
C SER A 292 11.85 -2.67 -21.64
N THR A 293 12.54 -1.63 -21.17
CA THR A 293 11.96 -0.46 -20.48
C THR A 293 11.43 0.61 -21.44
N HIS A 294 11.64 0.46 -22.76
CA HIS A 294 11.23 1.43 -23.79
C HIS A 294 9.92 1.05 -24.51
N CYS A 295 9.21 0.02 -24.04
CA CYS A 295 8.05 -0.55 -24.74
C CYS A 295 6.77 0.31 -24.68
N MET A 296 6.71 1.31 -23.78
CA MET A 296 5.60 2.26 -23.69
C MET A 296 6.10 3.69 -24.01
N PRO A 297 6.27 4.06 -25.30
CA PRO A 297 6.55 5.44 -25.67
C PRO A 297 5.31 6.32 -25.44
N ASN A 298 5.54 7.58 -25.04
CA ASN A 298 4.51 8.62 -24.84
C ASN A 298 3.59 8.47 -23.60
N ILE A 299 4.07 7.88 -22.50
CA ILE A 299 3.32 7.92 -21.22
C ILE A 299 3.12 9.36 -20.74
N ARG A 300 1.89 9.65 -20.30
CA ARG A 300 1.51 10.92 -19.64
C ARG A 300 1.24 10.70 -18.16
N LEU A 301 2.01 11.35 -17.30
CA LEU A 301 1.90 11.31 -15.84
C LEU A 301 1.18 12.55 -15.31
N ALA A 302 -0.03 12.39 -14.79
CA ALA A 302 -0.78 13.47 -14.15
C ALA A 302 -0.15 13.84 -12.80
N ARG A 303 0.20 15.12 -12.62
CA ARG A 303 0.72 15.70 -11.37
C ARG A 303 -0.19 16.82 -10.93
N TYR A 304 -0.68 16.75 -9.68
CA TYR A 304 -1.26 17.93 -9.03
C TYR A 304 -0.19 18.62 -8.17
N GLY A 305 0.37 19.72 -8.68
CA GLY A 305 1.51 20.40 -8.05
C GLY A 305 1.30 20.75 -6.57
N LYS A 306 0.12 21.27 -6.21
CA LYS A 306 -0.20 21.64 -4.81
C LYS A 306 -0.16 20.43 -3.86
N TRP A 307 -0.69 19.27 -4.29
CA TRP A 307 -0.68 18.02 -3.51
C TRP A 307 0.69 17.36 -3.50
N PHE A 308 1.33 17.18 -4.67
CA PHE A 308 2.66 16.58 -4.82
C PHE A 308 3.72 17.29 -3.95
N ASN A 309 3.63 18.62 -3.86
CA ASN A 309 4.57 19.44 -3.11
C ASN A 309 4.25 19.51 -1.61
N ASP A 310 3.23 18.82 -1.11
CA ASP A 310 2.90 18.75 0.32
C ASP A 310 3.66 17.60 1.02
N SER A 311 4.99 17.69 0.93
CA SER A 311 5.96 16.72 1.46
C SER A 311 7.26 17.43 1.83
N SER A 312 8.14 16.78 2.58
CA SER A 312 9.43 17.38 2.98
C SER A 312 10.31 17.72 1.77
N ASP A 313 11.14 18.75 1.89
CA ASP A 313 12.00 19.26 0.81
C ASP A 313 12.89 18.18 0.18
N ASN A 314 13.37 17.22 0.98
CA ASN A 314 14.18 16.11 0.50
C ASN A 314 13.35 15.12 -0.33
N ILE A 315 12.10 14.86 0.05
CA ILE A 315 11.18 13.99 -0.70
C ILE A 315 10.83 14.66 -2.04
N ARG A 316 10.44 15.94 -2.02
CA ARG A 316 10.17 16.72 -3.24
C ARG A 316 11.35 16.66 -4.20
N GLY A 317 12.57 16.95 -3.72
CA GLY A 317 13.78 16.90 -4.53
C GLY A 317 14.09 15.52 -5.12
N CYS A 318 13.85 14.43 -4.37
CA CYS A 318 14.01 13.07 -4.90
C CYS A 318 12.96 12.74 -5.96
N CYS A 319 11.69 13.07 -5.72
CA CYS A 319 10.59 12.79 -6.64
C CYS A 319 10.65 13.66 -7.92
N ASP A 320 10.99 14.95 -7.81
CA ASP A 320 11.23 15.82 -8.98
C ASP A 320 12.40 15.30 -9.83
N LYS A 321 13.50 14.87 -9.20
CA LYS A 321 14.62 14.24 -9.92
C LYS A 321 14.21 12.94 -10.60
N ALA A 322 13.35 12.13 -9.97
CA ALA A 322 12.82 10.90 -10.56
C ALA A 322 11.99 11.19 -11.82
N LEU A 323 11.11 12.20 -11.79
CA LEU A 323 10.35 12.64 -12.98
C LEU A 323 11.28 13.16 -14.09
N GLN A 324 12.34 13.90 -13.75
CA GLN A 324 13.35 14.34 -14.72
C GLN A 324 14.09 13.16 -15.37
N ILE A 325 14.42 12.12 -14.60
CA ILE A 325 15.03 10.89 -15.12
C ILE A 325 14.09 10.18 -16.09
N LEU A 326 12.81 10.00 -15.73
CA LEU A 326 11.82 9.37 -16.62
C LEU A 326 11.64 10.15 -17.93
N ARG A 327 11.57 11.49 -17.85
CA ARG A 327 11.49 12.35 -19.02
C ARG A 327 12.75 12.25 -19.90
N ALA A 328 13.95 12.24 -19.30
CA ALA A 328 15.20 12.19 -20.04
C ALA A 328 15.49 10.82 -20.68
N HIS A 329 15.11 9.72 -20.02
CA HIS A 329 15.34 8.37 -20.53
C HIS A 329 14.25 7.88 -21.50
N TYR A 330 12.98 8.19 -21.23
CA TYR A 330 11.84 7.61 -21.94
C TYR A 330 10.96 8.62 -22.69
N GLY A 331 11.24 9.92 -22.57
CA GLY A 331 10.44 10.98 -23.18
C GLY A 331 9.07 11.18 -22.52
N TRP A 332 8.82 10.55 -21.36
CA TRP A 332 7.53 10.62 -20.67
C TRP A 332 7.24 12.03 -20.15
N GLU A 333 6.00 12.47 -20.35
CA GLU A 333 5.57 13.83 -20.02
C GLU A 333 4.84 13.88 -18.68
N THR A 334 5.07 14.94 -17.91
CA THR A 334 4.25 15.29 -16.75
C THR A 334 3.20 16.30 -17.19
N VAL A 335 1.93 16.01 -16.90
CA VAL A 335 0.77 16.85 -17.20
C VAL A 335 0.28 17.46 -15.90
N ASP A 336 0.24 18.79 -15.81
CA ASP A 336 -0.35 19.45 -14.64
C ASP A 336 -1.88 19.32 -14.67
N VAL A 337 -2.44 18.84 -13.56
CA VAL A 337 -3.89 18.67 -13.35
C VAL A 337 -4.26 19.14 -11.95
N THR A 338 -5.55 19.34 -11.70
CA THR A 338 -6.08 19.58 -10.36
C THR A 338 -6.81 18.33 -9.86
N VAL A 339 -6.38 17.82 -8.70
CA VAL A 339 -7.17 16.84 -7.91
C VAL A 339 -7.90 17.64 -6.83
N PRO A 340 -9.19 17.98 -6.99
CA PRO A 340 -9.92 18.74 -6.00
C PRO A 340 -10.23 17.88 -4.77
N GLU A 341 -10.63 18.53 -3.67
CA GLU A 341 -11.24 17.85 -2.52
C GLU A 341 -10.38 16.72 -1.89
N VAL A 342 -9.04 16.88 -1.87
CA VAL A 342 -8.10 15.86 -1.33
C VAL A 342 -8.29 15.62 0.17
N GLU A 343 -8.55 16.67 0.95
CA GLU A 343 -8.80 16.55 2.39
C GLU A 343 -10.16 15.89 2.65
N GLU A 344 -11.19 16.27 1.90
CA GLU A 344 -12.50 15.62 1.88
C GLU A 344 -12.38 14.13 1.59
N MET A 345 -11.60 13.74 0.59
CA MET A 345 -11.31 12.35 0.25
C MET A 345 -10.64 11.61 1.42
N ARG A 346 -9.65 12.23 2.07
CA ARG A 346 -8.98 11.68 3.27
C ARG A 346 -9.96 11.47 4.42
N LEU A 347 -10.79 12.47 4.73
CA LEU A 347 -11.76 12.39 5.81
C LEU A 347 -12.86 11.37 5.52
N ALA A 348 -13.37 11.32 4.29
CA ALA A 348 -14.36 10.33 3.84
C ALA A 348 -13.82 8.90 3.90
N HIS A 349 -12.55 8.69 3.55
CA HIS A 349 -11.86 7.41 3.73
C HIS A 349 -11.85 6.97 5.20
N TYR A 350 -11.43 7.83 6.13
CA TYR A 350 -11.40 7.48 7.56
C TYR A 350 -12.79 7.26 8.16
N VAL A 351 -13.80 8.03 7.74
CA VAL A 351 -15.20 7.81 8.13
C VAL A 351 -15.69 6.44 7.66
N THR A 352 -15.37 6.06 6.42
CA THR A 352 -15.79 4.77 5.82
C THR A 352 -15.09 3.60 6.49
N MET A 353 -13.75 3.64 6.54
CA MET A 353 -12.91 2.60 7.17
C MET A 353 -13.25 2.43 8.66
N GLY A 354 -13.41 3.53 9.40
CA GLY A 354 -13.76 3.49 10.81
C GLY A 354 -15.14 2.89 11.06
N ALA A 355 -16.15 3.30 10.29
CA ALA A 355 -17.51 2.75 10.41
C ALA A 355 -17.54 1.24 10.10
N GLU A 356 -16.86 0.79 9.04
CA GLU A 356 -16.78 -0.63 8.67
C GLU A 356 -16.05 -1.46 9.73
N CYS A 357 -14.92 -0.96 10.23
CA CYS A 357 -14.12 -1.60 11.27
C CYS A 357 -14.92 -1.72 12.58
N SER A 358 -15.51 -0.62 13.05
CA SER A 358 -16.31 -0.60 14.28
C SER A 358 -17.53 -1.52 14.18
N ALA A 359 -18.25 -1.50 13.06
CA ALA A 359 -19.44 -2.34 12.88
C ALA A 359 -19.10 -3.83 12.80
N SER A 360 -18.00 -4.18 12.13
CA SER A 360 -17.61 -5.59 11.92
C SER A 360 -16.93 -6.21 13.14
N LEU A 361 -16.22 -5.41 13.95
CA LEU A 361 -15.52 -5.89 15.13
C LEU A 361 -16.39 -5.96 16.40
N ALA A 362 -17.37 -5.06 16.57
CA ALA A 362 -18.12 -4.88 17.82
C ALA A 362 -18.68 -6.18 18.41
N ALA A 363 -19.75 -6.72 17.84
CA ALA A 363 -20.49 -7.86 18.41
C ALA A 363 -19.75 -9.21 18.28
N LYS A 364 -18.87 -9.36 17.28
CA LYS A 364 -18.21 -10.64 17.01
C LYS A 364 -16.95 -10.84 17.86
N TYR A 365 -16.18 -9.78 18.09
CA TYR A 365 -14.85 -9.82 18.70
C TYR A 365 -14.74 -8.91 19.95
N LEU A 366 -15.01 -7.61 19.82
CA LEU A 366 -14.70 -6.62 20.88
C LEU A 366 -15.56 -6.75 22.13
N GLU A 367 -16.81 -7.22 22.00
CA GLU A 367 -17.68 -7.53 23.15
C GLU A 367 -17.23 -8.76 23.95
N LYS A 368 -16.30 -9.57 23.42
CA LYS A 368 -15.82 -10.82 24.03
C LYS A 368 -14.36 -10.77 24.52
N LEU A 369 -13.57 -9.83 24.00
CA LEU A 369 -12.20 -9.59 24.43
C LEU A 369 -12.17 -8.83 25.76
N ASP A 370 -11.20 -9.13 26.62
CA ASP A 370 -10.94 -8.25 27.75
C ASP A 370 -10.35 -6.93 27.23
N LYS A 371 -10.94 -5.80 27.62
CA LYS A 371 -10.41 -4.46 27.30
C LYS A 371 -8.99 -4.25 27.83
N SER A 372 -8.52 -5.05 28.80
CA SER A 372 -7.15 -5.02 29.29
C SER A 372 -6.12 -5.54 28.27
N GLU A 373 -6.54 -6.41 27.34
CA GLU A 373 -5.69 -7.00 26.29
C GLU A 373 -5.56 -6.09 25.05
N ILE A 374 -6.42 -5.07 24.93
CA ILE A 374 -6.47 -4.18 23.76
C ILE A 374 -5.54 -2.97 23.96
N GLY A 375 -4.66 -2.73 22.98
CA GLY A 375 -3.77 -1.57 22.93
C GLY A 375 -4.49 -0.22 23.10
N TRP A 376 -3.84 0.72 23.77
CA TRP A 376 -4.44 2.02 24.13
C TRP A 376 -4.74 2.88 22.89
N ASP A 377 -3.86 2.82 21.90
CA ASP A 377 -4.03 3.36 20.55
C ASP A 377 -5.25 2.78 19.83
N VAL A 378 -5.42 1.46 19.86
CA VAL A 378 -6.57 0.75 19.26
C VAL A 378 -7.87 1.14 19.96
N ARG A 379 -7.88 1.25 21.29
CA ARG A 379 -9.06 1.71 22.07
C ARG A 379 -9.46 3.14 21.71
N ILE A 380 -8.49 4.04 21.55
CA ILE A 380 -8.72 5.43 21.10
C ILE A 380 -9.27 5.45 19.67
N ALA A 381 -8.70 4.66 18.76
CA ALA A 381 -9.16 4.55 17.38
C ALA A 381 -10.60 4.03 17.32
N LEU A 382 -10.92 2.95 18.03
CA LEU A 382 -12.27 2.38 18.10
C LEU A 382 -13.30 3.37 18.68
N SER A 383 -12.92 4.15 19.70
CA SER A 383 -13.77 5.22 20.25
C SER A 383 -14.06 6.30 19.19
N ALA A 384 -13.08 6.67 18.38
CA ALA A 384 -13.28 7.61 17.28
C ALA A 384 -14.15 7.02 16.16
N TYR A 385 -13.88 5.77 15.77
CA TYR A 385 -14.57 5.04 14.71
C TYR A 385 -16.06 4.82 15.02
N GLY A 386 -16.39 4.35 16.23
CA GLY A 386 -17.77 4.17 16.69
C GLY A 386 -18.55 5.48 16.87
N SER A 387 -17.90 6.64 16.71
CA SER A 387 -18.53 7.96 16.84
C SER A 387 -19.02 8.56 15.51
N PHE A 388 -18.79 7.90 14.38
CA PHE A 388 -19.30 8.35 13.09
C PHE A 388 -20.79 8.02 12.95
N SER A 389 -21.59 9.00 12.51
CA SER A 389 -23.02 8.83 12.32
C SER A 389 -23.34 8.22 10.96
N SER A 390 -24.53 7.66 10.81
CA SER A 390 -25.06 7.22 9.51
C SER A 390 -25.05 8.34 8.45
N ARG A 391 -25.32 9.59 8.85
CA ARG A 391 -25.20 10.77 7.97
C ARG A 391 -23.76 10.98 7.48
N ALA A 392 -22.78 10.88 8.37
CA ALA A 392 -21.37 10.99 8.00
C ALA A 392 -20.94 9.87 7.05
N TYR A 393 -21.36 8.62 7.30
CA TYR A 393 -21.07 7.49 6.43
C TYR A 393 -21.70 7.65 5.03
N LEU A 394 -22.96 8.06 4.96
CA LEU A 394 -23.65 8.31 3.68
C LEU A 394 -22.97 9.45 2.89
N ASN A 395 -22.64 10.57 3.53
CA ASN A 395 -21.93 11.66 2.87
C ASN A 395 -20.51 11.27 2.45
N ALA A 396 -19.80 10.43 3.22
CA ALA A 396 -18.53 9.86 2.78
C ALA A 396 -18.68 9.05 1.48
N GLN A 397 -19.75 8.27 1.33
CA GLN A 397 -20.01 7.52 0.08
C GLN A 397 -20.38 8.45 -1.09
N ARG A 398 -20.97 9.62 -0.83
CA ARG A 398 -21.17 10.66 -1.87
C ARG A 398 -19.82 11.27 -2.31
N ILE A 399 -18.93 11.57 -1.37
CA ILE A 399 -17.56 12.01 -1.67
C ILE A 399 -16.80 10.94 -2.46
N ARG A 400 -16.99 9.65 -2.18
CA ARG A 400 -16.43 8.58 -3.03
C ARG A 400 -16.89 8.72 -4.48
N ASN A 401 -18.19 8.94 -4.71
CA ASN A 401 -18.74 9.10 -6.06
C ASN A 401 -18.13 10.32 -6.79
N ARG A 402 -18.03 11.47 -6.11
CA ARG A 402 -17.33 12.68 -6.63
C ARG A 402 -15.88 12.38 -7.01
N GLN A 403 -15.14 11.76 -6.10
CA GLN A 403 -13.72 11.46 -6.29
C GLN A 403 -13.48 10.43 -7.41
N MET A 404 -14.35 9.44 -7.55
CA MET A 404 -14.37 8.53 -8.70
C MET A 404 -14.56 9.29 -10.02
N TYR A 405 -15.51 10.24 -10.07
CA TYR A 405 -15.70 11.09 -11.26
C TYR A 405 -14.43 11.90 -11.59
N PHE A 406 -13.84 12.59 -10.62
CA PHE A 406 -12.63 13.40 -10.84
C PHE A 406 -11.45 12.55 -11.32
N HIS A 407 -11.19 11.40 -10.70
CA HIS A 407 -10.08 10.54 -11.09
C HIS A 407 -10.30 9.92 -12.47
N ASN A 408 -11.53 9.47 -12.80
CA ASN A 408 -11.86 9.01 -14.14
C ASN A 408 -11.62 10.10 -15.20
N LYS A 409 -11.98 11.36 -14.91
CA LYS A 409 -11.72 12.49 -15.81
C LYS A 409 -10.25 12.82 -15.98
N ILE A 410 -9.44 12.74 -14.93
CA ILE A 410 -7.98 12.87 -15.03
C ILE A 410 -7.41 11.76 -15.93
N PHE A 411 -7.90 10.52 -15.78
CA PHE A 411 -7.47 9.36 -16.57
C PHE A 411 -7.87 9.40 -18.06
N GLU A 412 -8.82 10.24 -18.46
CA GLU A 412 -9.08 10.56 -19.89
C GLU A 412 -7.88 11.31 -20.52
N THR A 413 -7.01 11.92 -19.70
CA THR A 413 -5.86 12.73 -20.16
C THR A 413 -4.49 12.18 -19.75
N ALA A 414 -4.41 11.24 -18.80
CA ALA A 414 -3.15 10.71 -18.29
C ALA A 414 -3.23 9.21 -17.97
N ASP A 415 -2.09 8.52 -18.08
CA ASP A 415 -1.99 7.06 -17.92
C ASP A 415 -1.83 6.62 -16.47
N ALA A 416 -1.16 7.46 -15.67
CA ALA A 416 -1.10 7.33 -14.23
C ALA A 416 -1.08 8.72 -13.58
N ILE A 417 -1.58 8.82 -12.35
CA ILE A 417 -1.32 9.94 -11.44
C ILE A 417 -0.03 9.63 -10.70
N VAL A 418 0.87 10.61 -10.59
CA VAL A 418 2.17 10.45 -9.92
C VAL A 418 2.26 11.34 -8.67
N THR A 419 2.71 10.74 -7.57
CA THR A 419 2.90 11.43 -6.28
C THR A 419 4.12 10.87 -5.55
N PRO A 420 4.68 11.55 -4.53
CA PRO A 420 5.40 10.86 -3.46
C PRO A 420 4.50 9.78 -2.83
N MET A 421 5.09 8.75 -2.22
CA MET A 421 4.29 7.77 -1.46
C MET A 421 3.94 8.27 -0.05
N THR A 422 4.84 9.04 0.58
CA THR A 422 4.69 9.57 1.94
C THR A 422 5.07 11.05 1.98
N GLY A 423 4.51 11.82 2.92
CA GLY A 423 4.89 13.23 3.14
C GLY A 423 6.18 13.42 3.92
N VAL A 424 6.60 12.38 4.65
CA VAL A 424 7.82 12.31 5.48
C VAL A 424 8.51 10.96 5.30
N THR A 425 9.81 10.91 5.56
CA THR A 425 10.60 9.67 5.67
C THR A 425 10.38 9.02 7.05
N ALA A 426 10.99 7.87 7.31
CA ALA A 426 10.85 7.18 8.59
C ALA A 426 11.33 8.06 9.76
N TYR A 427 10.50 8.22 10.79
CA TYR A 427 10.86 8.95 12.01
C TYR A 427 11.35 8.00 13.10
N ALA A 428 12.13 8.54 14.04
CA ALA A 428 12.62 7.79 15.19
C ALA A 428 11.46 7.44 16.14
N LEU A 429 11.39 6.17 16.54
CA LEU A 429 10.53 5.72 17.63
C LEU A 429 10.97 6.40 18.93
N GLN A 430 10.00 6.72 19.79
CA GLN A 430 10.24 7.35 21.09
C GLN A 430 10.14 6.30 22.21
N ASP A 431 11.00 6.38 23.22
CA ASP A 431 11.08 5.39 24.32
C ASP A 431 9.75 5.20 25.07
N ASP A 432 8.95 6.25 25.18
CA ASP A 432 7.65 6.23 25.85
C ASP A 432 6.56 5.53 25.02
N ALA A 433 6.68 5.51 23.69
CA ALA A 433 5.79 4.80 22.79
C ALA A 433 5.98 3.28 22.86
N LEU A 434 7.23 2.80 23.00
CA LEU A 434 7.58 1.38 23.03
C LEU A 434 6.87 0.60 24.15
N ARG A 435 6.47 1.26 25.25
CA ARG A 435 5.85 0.62 26.43
C ARG A 435 4.32 0.60 26.44
N THR A 436 3.67 1.43 25.63
CA THR A 436 2.21 1.66 25.73
C THR A 436 1.50 1.82 24.39
N GLY A 437 2.25 1.82 23.29
CA GLY A 437 1.83 2.50 22.08
C GLY A 437 1.84 4.03 22.25
N GLU A 438 1.56 4.73 21.16
CA GLU A 438 1.37 6.18 21.15
C GLU A 438 0.18 6.56 20.28
N LEU A 439 -0.33 7.77 20.51
CA LEU A 439 -1.23 8.46 19.62
C LEU A 439 -0.43 9.54 18.89
N ASP A 440 -0.11 9.35 17.61
CA ASP A 440 0.49 10.40 16.77
C ASP A 440 -0.21 10.49 15.41
N TYR A 441 -1.41 11.06 15.43
CA TYR A 441 -2.18 11.30 14.21
C TYR A 441 -1.57 12.38 13.30
N ILE A 442 -0.63 13.19 13.78
CA ILE A 442 0.05 14.20 12.96
C ILE A 442 1.02 13.49 12.01
N ASN A 443 1.90 12.65 12.57
CA ASN A 443 2.84 11.87 11.77
C ASN A 443 2.13 10.77 10.96
N ALA A 444 1.08 10.13 11.50
CA ALA A 444 0.28 9.17 10.73
C ALA A 444 -0.40 9.82 9.51
N ALA A 445 -0.92 11.04 9.62
CA ALA A 445 -1.46 11.79 8.49
C ALA A 445 -0.38 12.22 7.49
N ALA A 446 0.82 12.57 7.97
CA ALA A 446 1.94 12.90 7.11
C ALA A 446 2.43 11.69 6.28
N ILE A 447 2.51 10.49 6.87
CA ILE A 447 2.85 9.26 6.14
C ILE A 447 1.75 8.87 5.15
N SER A 448 0.48 8.91 5.56
CA SER A 448 -0.65 8.44 4.75
C SER A 448 -1.17 9.41 3.68
N ARG A 449 -0.64 10.64 3.61
CA ARG A 449 -1.11 11.75 2.75
C ARG A 449 -1.40 11.37 1.28
N TYR A 450 -0.65 10.42 0.72
CA TYR A 450 -0.76 9.99 -0.67
C TYR A 450 -1.33 8.57 -0.86
N SER A 451 -1.57 7.82 0.22
CA SER A 451 -2.07 6.44 0.10
C SER A 451 -3.56 6.39 -0.22
N ILE A 452 -4.33 7.39 0.24
CA ILE A 452 -5.79 7.40 0.31
C ILE A 452 -6.48 7.03 -1.00
N ALA A 453 -6.16 7.68 -2.13
CA ALA A 453 -6.90 7.52 -3.39
C ALA A 453 -6.96 6.05 -3.85
N GLY A 454 -5.84 5.33 -3.81
CA GLY A 454 -5.79 3.91 -4.17
C GLY A 454 -6.59 2.98 -3.25
N ASN A 455 -6.83 3.35 -1.99
CA ASN A 455 -7.70 2.59 -1.09
C ASN A 455 -9.16 3.00 -1.28
N PHE A 456 -9.45 4.29 -1.09
CA PHE A 456 -10.81 4.81 -1.05
C PHE A 456 -11.57 4.69 -2.37
N LEU A 457 -10.85 4.76 -3.49
CA LEU A 457 -11.39 4.67 -4.84
C LEU A 457 -11.07 3.32 -5.49
N GLY A 458 -10.46 2.35 -4.79
CA GLY A 458 -10.11 1.03 -5.33
C GLY A 458 -8.99 0.99 -6.39
N LEU A 459 -8.56 2.13 -6.93
CA LEU A 459 -7.57 2.27 -8.00
C LEU A 459 -6.26 1.51 -7.73
N PRO A 460 -5.66 0.81 -8.71
CA PRO A 460 -4.37 0.15 -8.52
C PRO A 460 -3.27 1.20 -8.28
N ALA A 461 -2.30 0.86 -7.44
CA ALA A 461 -1.19 1.75 -7.12
C ALA A 461 0.08 0.96 -6.77
N ILE A 462 1.23 1.44 -7.22
CA ILE A 462 2.55 0.86 -6.94
C ILE A 462 3.52 1.94 -6.47
N THR A 463 4.38 1.62 -5.51
CA THR A 463 5.49 2.46 -5.05
C THR A 463 6.83 1.78 -5.27
N VAL A 464 7.84 2.55 -5.69
CA VAL A 464 9.23 2.12 -5.84
C VAL A 464 10.19 3.16 -5.24
N THR A 465 11.34 2.71 -4.75
CA THR A 465 12.39 3.59 -4.21
C THR A 465 13.04 4.40 -5.33
N VAL A 466 13.02 5.72 -5.22
CA VAL A 466 13.64 6.64 -6.21
C VAL A 466 14.84 7.41 -5.68
N GLY A 467 15.11 7.31 -4.39
CA GLY A 467 16.23 8.00 -3.76
C GLY A 467 16.26 7.79 -2.25
N TYR A 468 17.09 8.61 -1.61
CA TYR A 468 17.24 8.63 -0.16
C TYR A 468 17.35 10.10 0.30
N ASP A 469 16.84 10.40 1.48
CA ASP A 469 17.00 11.72 2.08
C ASP A 469 18.43 11.96 2.61
N ARG A 470 18.64 13.12 3.25
CA ARG A 470 19.95 13.49 3.82
C ARG A 470 20.42 12.57 4.96
N GLY A 471 19.49 11.92 5.67
CA GLY A 471 19.80 10.90 6.68
C GLY A 471 20.05 9.51 6.08
N GLY A 472 19.84 9.34 4.77
CA GLY A 472 19.97 8.06 4.09
C GLY A 472 18.70 7.19 4.20
N LEU A 473 17.56 7.76 4.60
CA LEU A 473 16.28 7.07 4.66
C LEU A 473 15.65 6.98 3.26
N PRO A 474 15.03 5.84 2.87
CA PRO A 474 14.46 5.68 1.53
C PRO A 474 13.32 6.67 1.22
N VAL A 475 13.20 7.05 -0.06
CA VAL A 475 12.09 7.85 -0.59
C VAL A 475 11.39 7.09 -1.70
N GLY A 476 10.08 6.87 -1.54
CA GLY A 476 9.22 6.20 -2.52
C GLY A 476 8.48 7.17 -3.44
N LEU A 477 8.51 6.90 -4.75
CA LEU A 477 7.61 7.49 -5.75
C LEU A 477 6.47 6.51 -6.01
N GLN A 478 5.24 7.02 -6.07
CA GLN A 478 4.03 6.27 -6.33
C GLN A 478 3.43 6.60 -7.69
N PHE A 479 3.00 5.56 -8.39
CA PHE A 479 2.11 5.65 -9.55
C PHE A 479 0.74 5.07 -9.19
N ILE A 480 -0.33 5.81 -9.45
CA ILE A 480 -1.73 5.39 -9.29
C ILE A 480 -2.35 5.28 -10.69
N GLY A 481 -2.84 4.11 -11.06
CA GLY A 481 -3.27 3.79 -12.41
C GLY A 481 -4.78 3.86 -12.59
N ARG A 482 -5.21 3.79 -13.85
CA ARG A 482 -6.60 3.49 -14.21
C ARG A 482 -7.02 2.16 -13.58
N PRO A 483 -8.32 1.93 -13.30
CA PRO A 483 -8.80 0.62 -12.88
C PRO A 483 -8.32 -0.48 -13.82
N TRP A 484 -7.84 -1.58 -13.24
CA TRP A 484 -7.34 -2.77 -13.95
C TRP A 484 -6.06 -2.57 -14.78
N ALA A 485 -5.45 -1.38 -14.79
CA ALA A 485 -4.19 -1.10 -15.50
C ALA A 485 -2.95 -1.58 -14.71
N GLU A 486 -3.01 -2.81 -14.20
CA GLU A 486 -1.93 -3.40 -13.40
C GLU A 486 -0.63 -3.58 -14.21
N ALA A 487 -0.72 -3.99 -15.47
CA ALA A 487 0.45 -4.21 -16.31
C ALA A 487 1.16 -2.88 -16.63
N THR A 488 0.38 -1.85 -16.97
CA THR A 488 0.87 -0.47 -17.14
C THR A 488 1.67 -0.01 -15.92
N LEU A 489 1.10 -0.13 -14.71
CA LEU A 489 1.77 0.31 -13.48
C LEU A 489 3.06 -0.47 -13.18
N LEU A 490 3.04 -1.79 -13.39
CA LEU A 490 4.22 -2.63 -13.21
C LEU A 490 5.33 -2.25 -14.22
N HIS A 491 4.99 -1.87 -15.46
CA HIS A 491 5.96 -1.34 -16.42
C HIS A 491 6.54 0.02 -15.98
N LEU A 492 5.70 0.97 -15.53
CA LEU A 492 6.17 2.27 -15.01
C LEU A 492 7.13 2.10 -13.82
N ALA A 493 6.77 1.21 -12.89
CA ALA A 493 7.58 0.86 -11.73
C ALA A 493 8.91 0.21 -12.12
N TYR A 494 8.89 -0.72 -13.08
CA TYR A 494 10.10 -1.40 -13.56
C TYR A 494 11.06 -0.44 -14.26
N ALA A 495 10.56 0.39 -15.19
CA ALA A 495 11.35 1.41 -15.89
C ALA A 495 11.99 2.42 -14.92
N MET A 496 11.29 2.78 -13.83
CA MET A 496 11.81 3.63 -12.76
C MET A 496 12.84 2.90 -11.88
N GLN A 497 12.60 1.64 -11.53
CA GLN A 497 13.55 0.80 -10.78
C GLN A 497 14.88 0.68 -11.53
N GLU A 498 14.85 0.33 -12.81
CA GLU A 498 16.05 0.15 -13.62
C GLU A 498 16.84 1.46 -13.77
N ALA A 499 16.17 2.59 -13.98
CA ALA A 499 16.82 3.90 -14.07
C ALA A 499 17.46 4.34 -12.72
N CYS A 500 16.96 3.84 -11.58
CA CYS A 500 17.53 4.09 -10.26
C CYS A 500 18.44 2.97 -9.71
N SER A 501 18.58 1.84 -10.42
CA SER A 501 19.30 0.63 -9.99
C SER A 501 20.67 0.90 -9.35
N LYS A 502 21.51 1.70 -10.02
CA LYS A 502 22.86 2.09 -9.57
C LYS A 502 22.91 2.93 -8.30
N SER A 503 21.77 3.49 -7.88
CA SER A 503 21.64 4.29 -6.65
C SER A 503 21.16 3.48 -5.45
N CYS A 504 20.85 2.18 -5.62
CA CYS A 504 20.38 1.31 -4.54
C CYS A 504 21.44 1.18 -3.43
N ARG A 505 21.05 1.45 -2.18
CA ARG A 505 21.90 1.32 -1.00
C ARG A 505 21.57 0.07 -0.22
N LYS A 506 22.61 -0.61 0.28
CA LYS A 506 22.46 -1.70 1.25
C LYS A 506 21.84 -1.15 2.54
N PRO A 507 20.72 -1.72 3.06
CA PRO A 507 20.21 -1.37 4.38
C PRO A 507 21.22 -1.68 5.48
N MET A 508 21.10 -1.00 6.63
CA MET A 508 22.00 -1.23 7.78
C MET A 508 21.91 -2.67 8.30
N VAL A 509 20.69 -3.21 8.40
CA VAL A 509 20.43 -4.60 8.74
C VAL A 509 19.97 -5.33 7.48
N SER A 510 20.67 -6.40 7.12
CA SER A 510 20.38 -7.20 5.92
C SER A 510 21.09 -8.55 5.97
N PHE A 511 20.40 -9.62 5.60
CA PHE A 511 20.90 -10.99 5.63
C PHE A 511 21.08 -11.54 4.21
N ASP A 512 22.21 -12.21 3.94
CA ASP A 512 22.49 -12.84 2.66
C ASP A 512 22.15 -14.34 2.70
N LEU A 513 20.91 -14.67 2.36
CA LEU A 513 20.42 -16.05 2.38
C LEU A 513 21.07 -16.94 1.31
N LEU A 514 21.62 -16.36 0.24
CA LEU A 514 22.31 -17.07 -0.85
C LEU A 514 23.85 -17.02 -0.70
N SER A 515 24.37 -16.62 0.46
CA SER A 515 25.81 -16.68 0.78
C SER A 515 26.40 -18.05 0.46
N LYS A 516 27.59 -18.06 -0.18
CA LYS A 516 28.40 -19.27 -0.38
C LYS A 516 29.34 -19.59 0.78
N LYS A 517 29.40 -18.71 1.78
CA LYS A 517 30.11 -18.95 3.04
C LYS A 517 29.11 -19.49 4.06
N GLU A 518 29.54 -20.49 4.81
CA GLU A 518 28.83 -21.03 5.99
C GLU A 518 28.71 -19.97 7.09
#